data_AF-A0A968NLZ6-F1
#
_entry.id   AF-A0A968NLZ6-F1
#
_cell.length_a   1.000
_cell.length_b   1.000
_cell.length_c   1.000
_cell.angle_alpha   90.00
_cell.angle_beta   90.00
_cell.angle_gamma   90.00
#
_symmetry.space_group_name_H-M   'P 1'
#
loop_
_entity.id
_entity.type
_entity.pdbx_description
1 polymer ?
#
loop_
_entity_poly.entity_id
_entity_poly.type
_entity_poly.pdbx_seq_one_letter_code
_entity_poly.pdbx_strand_id
1 'polypeptide(L)' 'MRNKMDDSRLMEKLRQSEDPWVERKESFNEREVRKTLVAFANSVPEGEPAVLFIGAANIGEVAR' A
#
# COMPACT_ATOMS: atom_id res chain seq x y z
N MET A 1 14.79 14.49 -8.96
CA MET A 1 13.79 13.89 -9.87
C MET A 1 12.65 13.40 -8.99
N ARG A 2 11.46 13.99 -9.06
CA ARG A 2 10.34 13.59 -8.19
C ARG A 2 9.88 12.20 -8.66
N ASN A 3 10.06 11.17 -7.83
CA ASN A 3 9.59 9.81 -8.14
C ASN A 3 8.06 9.83 -8.15
N LYS A 4 7.46 10.12 -9.30
CA LYS A 4 6.01 10.13 -9.45
C LYS A 4 5.51 8.69 -9.33
N MET A 5 4.44 8.50 -8.56
CA MET A 5 3.70 7.25 -8.54
C MET A 5 2.81 7.22 -9.80
N ASP A 6 3.00 6.20 -10.63
CA ASP A 6 2.19 5.94 -11.83
C ASP A 6 1.61 4.51 -11.77
N ASP A 7 0.72 4.20 -12.71
CA ASP A 7 -0.01 2.93 -12.72
C ASP A 7 0.94 1.72 -12.79
N SER A 8 2.02 1.83 -13.56
CA SER A 8 3.01 0.75 -13.69
C SER A 8 3.71 0.49 -12.35
N ARG A 9 4.11 1.53 -11.63
CA ARG A 9 4.69 1.40 -10.29
C ARG A 9 3.70 0.90 -9.25
N LEU A 10 2.44 1.30 -9.33
CA LEU A 10 1.40 0.75 -8.46
C LEU A 10 1.23 -0.76 -8.69
N MET A 11 1.23 -1.20 -9.95
CA MET A 11 1.15 -2.62 -10.27
C MET A 11 2.39 -3.41 -9.85
N GLU A 12 3.59 -2.80 -9.92
CA GLU A 12 4.82 -3.39 -9.39
C GLU A 12 4.74 -3.56 -7.86
N LYS A 13 4.36 -2.50 -7.13
CA LYS A 13 4.17 -2.56 -5.68
C LYS A 13 3.08 -3.56 -5.27
N LEU A 14 2.01 -3.68 -6.05
CA LEU A 14 0.97 -4.69 -5.80
C LEU A 14 1.53 -6.13 -5.85
N ARG A 15 2.56 -6.38 -6.67
CA ARG A 15 3.22 -7.68 -6.86
C ARG A 15 4.45 -7.91 -5.97
N GLN A 16 4.92 -6.92 -5.21
CA GLN A 16 6.07 -7.08 -4.31
C GLN A 16 5.64 -7.58 -2.93
N SER A 17 6.13 -8.75 -2.52
CA SER A 17 5.79 -9.36 -1.22
C SER A 17 6.40 -8.65 -0.01
N GLU A 18 7.55 -8.01 -0.18
CA GLU A 18 8.36 -7.45 0.91
C GLU A 18 8.65 -5.97 0.67
N ASP A 19 7.68 -5.11 0.94
CA ASP A 19 7.87 -3.65 0.98
C ASP A 19 7.20 -3.10 2.25
N PRO A 20 7.96 -2.51 3.20
CA PRO A 20 7.41 -1.98 4.45
C PRO A 20 6.44 -0.81 4.25
N TRP A 21 6.43 -0.21 3.05
CA TRP A 21 5.56 0.90 2.67
C TRP A 21 4.38 0.44 1.81
N VAL A 22 4.16 -0.88 1.69
CA VAL A 22 3.02 -1.46 1.00
C VAL A 22 2.24 -2.34 1.94
N GLU A 23 0.97 -1.99 2.16
CA GLU A 23 0.03 -2.80 2.92
C GLU A 23 -1.13 -3.24 2.02
N ARG A 24 -1.67 -4.43 2.27
CA ARG A 24 -2.82 -4.97 1.53
C ARG A 24 -3.91 -5.39 2.51
N LYS A 25 -5.16 -5.05 2.19
CA LYS A 25 -6.34 -5.48 2.92
C LYS A 25 -7.33 -6.09 1.93
N GLU A 26 -7.79 -7.30 2.23
CA GLU A 26 -8.76 -8.04 1.42
C GLU A 26 -10.09 -7.30 1.29
N SER A 27 -10.53 -6.61 2.35
CA SER A 27 -11.76 -5.82 2.35
C SER A 27 -11.58 -4.53 3.13
N PHE A 28 -12.49 -3.57 2.92
CA PHE A 28 -12.48 -2.33 3.69
C PHE A 28 -12.94 -2.59 5.13
N ASN A 29 -12.07 -2.28 6.08
CA ASN A 29 -12.41 -2.19 7.50
C ASN A 29 -11.87 -0.86 8.03
N GLU A 30 -12.78 0.02 8.48
CA GLU A 30 -12.43 1.39 8.89
C GLU A 30 -11.33 1.43 9.97
N ARG A 31 -11.42 0.55 10.98
CA ARG A 31 -10.46 0.52 12.09
C ARG A 31 -9.08 0.10 11.61
N GLU A 32 -9.00 -0.93 10.78
CA GLU A 32 -7.73 -1.44 10.25
C GLU A 32 -7.09 -0.45 9.27
N VAL A 33 -7.88 0.16 8.39
CA VAL A 33 -7.41 1.23 7.50
C VAL A 33 -6.82 2.39 8.31
N ARG A 34 -7.52 2.84 9.36
CA ARG A 34 -7.03 3.93 10.22
C ARG A 34 -5.72 3.56 10.91
N LYS A 35 -5.58 2.34 11.42
CA LYS A 35 -4.31 1.88 12.03
C LYS A 35 -3.17 1.92 11.03
N THR A 36 -3.37 1.42 9.81
CA THR A 36 -2.35 1.45 8.75
C THR A 36 -1.97 2.89 8.39
N LEU A 37 -2.93 3.79 8.24
CA LEU A 37 -2.65 5.20 7.96
C LEU A 37 -1.83 5.86 9.06
N VAL A 38 -2.15 5.59 10.33
CA VAL A 38 -1.36 6.08 11.47
C VAL A 38 0.05 5.49 11.47
N ALA A 39 0.20 4.20 11.17
CA ALA A 39 1.52 3.57 11.07
C ALA A 39 2.37 4.22 9.96
N PHE A 40 1.79 4.45 8.78
CA PHE A 40 2.49 5.13 7.69
C PHE A 40 2.89 6.56 8.07
N ALA A 41 1.98 7.35 8.65
CA ALA A 41 2.27 8.71 9.07
C ALA A 41 3.44 8.81 10.06
N ASN A 42 3.63 7.79 10.90
CA ASN A 42 4.70 7.76 11.89
C ASN A 42 6.03 7.19 11.38
N SER A 43 6.05 6.49 10.25
CA SER A 43 7.21 5.66 9.86
C SER A 43 7.73 5.92 8.46
N VAL A 44 6.92 6.45 7.55
CA VAL A 44 7.35 6.70 6.16
C VAL A 44 8.27 7.93 6.14
N PRO A 45 9.49 7.83 5.58
CA PRO A 45 10.37 8.97 5.43
C PRO A 45 9.73 10.08 4.60
N GLU A 46 10.01 11.33 4.95
CA GLU A 46 9.48 12.47 4.20
C GLU A 46 9.91 12.41 2.73
N GLY A 47 8.96 12.63 1.83
CA GLY A 47 9.18 12.57 0.37
C GLY A 47 9.00 11.18 -0.26
N GLU A 48 8.82 10.13 0.55
CA GLU A 48 8.53 8.79 0.07
C GLU A 48 7.02 8.46 0.10
N PRO A 49 6.48 7.75 -0.89
CA PRO A 49 5.09 7.31 -0.89
C PRO A 49 4.93 5.94 -0.23
N ALA A 50 3.90 5.79 0.59
CA ALA A 50 3.36 4.49 0.99
C ALA A 50 2.03 4.20 0.27
N VAL A 51 1.72 2.91 0.10
CA VAL A 51 0.55 2.45 -0.64
C VAL A 51 -0.24 1.46 0.21
N LEU A 52 -1.53 1.72 0.37
CA LEU A 52 -2.50 0.79 0.96
C LEU A 52 -3.43 0.30 -0.15
N PHE A 53 -3.35 -0.99 -0.49
CA PHE A 53 -4.31 -1.62 -1.39
C PHE A 53 -5.51 -2.15 -0.60
N ILE A 54 -6.71 -1.84 -1.08
CA ILE A 54 -7.98 -2.34 -0.53
C ILE A 54 -8.63 -3.22 -1.59
N GLY A 55 -9.17 -4.37 -1.19
CA GLY A 55 -9.64 -5.37 -2.16
C GLY A 55 -8.49 -6.22 -2.71
N ALA A 56 -7.38 -6.36 -1.98
CA ALA A 56 -6.26 -7.20 -2.40
C ALA A 56 -5.87 -8.12 -1.24
N ALA A 57 -6.11 -9.43 -1.40
CA ALA A 57 -5.82 -10.43 -0.38
C ALA A 57 -4.41 -11.01 -0.53
N ASN A 58 -3.97 -11.22 -1.79
CA ASN A 58 -2.71 -11.84 -2.13
C ASN A 58 -1.87 -10.93 -3.05
N ILE A 59 -0.58 -11.24 -3.13
CA ILE A 59 0.36 -10.56 -4.02
C ILE A 59 -0.14 -10.66 -5.46
N GLY A 60 -0.40 -9.51 -6.09
CA GLY A 60 -0.82 -9.44 -7.47
C GLY A 60 -2.27 -9.86 -7.76
N GLU A 61 -3.10 -10.14 -6.76
CA GLU A 61 -4.50 -10.55 -6.95
C GLU A 61 -5.49 -9.61 -6.27
N VAL A 62 -6.51 -9.22 -7.02
CA VAL A 62 -7.68 -8.50 -6.49
C VAL A 62 -8.59 -9.54 -5.83
N ALA A 63 -8.94 -9.32 -4.56
CA ALA A 63 -9.89 -10.12 -3.82
C ALA A 63 -11.26 -10.09 -4.52
N ARG A 64 -11.89 -11.26 -4.64
CA ARG A 64 -13.21 -11.43 -5.28
C ARG A 64 -14.36 -11.24 -4.29
#